data_AF-A0A4R2J6V3-F1
#
_entry.id   AF-A0A4R2J6V3-F1
#
_cell.length_a   1.000
_cell.length_b   1.000
_cell.length_c   1.000
_cell.angle_alpha   90.00
_cell.angle_beta   90.00
_cell.angle_gamma   90.00
#
_symmetry.space_group_name_H-M   'P 1'
#
loop_
_entity.id
_entity.type
_entity.pdbx_description
1 polymer ?
#
loop_
_entity_poly.entity_id
_entity_poly.type
_entity_poly.pdbx_seq_one_letter_code
_entity_poly.pdbx_strand_id
1 'polypeptide(L)'
;MTDVDRNRDGVVDLHVEAATKDLWNVGHIGTTFSGAWQAALAKIRAPGSIGKGSMGKQFTSQYGPAAESVIAETSKVEGWYKKLANNGYRGVQIYQGVDAEAAARLFPE
;
A
#
# COMPACT_ATOMS: atom_id res chain seq x y z
N MET A 1 10.38 -10.05 22.34
CA MET A 1 9.63 -10.90 21.41
C MET A 1 9.17 -12.08 22.23
N THR A 2 7.91 -12.04 22.66
CA THR A 2 7.28 -13.17 23.34
C THR A 2 6.69 -14.03 22.23
N ASP A 3 7.23 -15.24 22.05
CA ASP A 3 6.60 -16.30 21.28
C ASP A 3 5.22 -16.56 21.92
N VAL A 4 4.17 -16.01 21.32
CA VAL A 4 2.81 -16.20 21.83
C VAL A 4 2.29 -17.46 21.15
N ASP A 5 2.51 -18.59 21.81
CA ASP A 5 1.81 -19.84 21.57
C ASP A 5 0.52 -19.82 22.41
N ARG A 6 -0.58 -19.34 21.82
CA ARG A 6 -1.90 -19.16 22.45
C ARG A 6 -2.66 -20.47 22.57
N ASN A 7 -2.48 -21.39 21.62
CA ASN A 7 -3.19 -22.67 21.57
C ASN A 7 -2.37 -23.84 22.19
N ARG A 8 -1.11 -23.59 22.56
CA ARG A 8 -0.15 -24.55 23.13
C ARG A 8 0.31 -25.64 22.16
N ASP A 9 0.36 -25.33 20.87
CA ASP A 9 0.80 -26.27 19.83
C ASP A 9 2.31 -26.22 19.54
N GLY A 10 3.05 -25.30 20.16
CA GLY A 10 4.48 -25.12 19.97
C GLY A 10 4.88 -24.27 18.75
N VAL A 11 3.94 -23.55 18.13
CA VAL A 11 4.16 -22.67 16.97
C VAL A 11 3.95 -21.20 17.37
N VAL A 12 4.61 -20.28 16.66
CA VAL A 12 4.38 -18.83 16.86
C VAL A 12 3.03 -18.44 16.25
N ASP A 13 2.09 -17.98 17.08
CA ASP A 13 0.78 -17.58 16.58
C ASP A 13 0.76 -16.21 15.94
N LEU A 14 0.06 -16.11 14.81
CA LEU A 14 -0.31 -14.84 14.24
C LEU A 14 -1.48 -14.25 15.05
N HIS A 15 -1.30 -13.04 15.57
CA HIS A 15 -2.43 -12.28 16.13
C HIS A 15 -3.32 -11.77 14.99
N VAL A 16 -4.23 -12.62 14.51
CA VAL A 16 -5.09 -12.36 13.33
C VAL A 16 -5.71 -10.97 13.35
N GLU A 17 -6.40 -10.59 14.42
CA GLU A 17 -7.08 -9.29 14.50
C GLU A 17 -6.11 -8.10 14.36
N ALA A 18 -4.97 -8.14 15.05
CA ALA A 18 -3.95 -7.10 14.97
C ALA A 18 -3.35 -7.04 13.56
N ALA A 19 -3.03 -8.19 12.97
CA ALA A 19 -2.49 -8.29 11.62
C ALA A 19 -3.48 -7.75 10.57
N THR A 20 -4.76 -8.12 10.66
CA THR A 20 -5.82 -7.60 9.79
C THR A 20 -5.95 -6.09 9.91
N LYS A 21 -5.91 -5.54 11.14
CA LYS A 21 -5.98 -4.09 11.38
C LYS A 21 -4.77 -3.36 10.78
N ASP A 22 -3.56 -3.90 10.95
CA ASP A 22 -2.35 -3.28 10.41
C ASP A 22 -2.34 -3.29 8.87
N LEU A 23 -2.80 -4.39 8.26
CA LEU A 23 -2.97 -4.47 6.80
C LEU A 23 -4.03 -3.51 6.27
N TRP A 24 -5.10 -3.28 7.02
CA TRP A 24 -6.08 -2.25 6.70
C TRP A 24 -5.43 -0.86 6.69
N ASN A 25 -4.63 -0.55 7.72
CA ASN A 25 -3.90 0.71 7.82
C ASN A 25 -2.95 0.91 6.63
N VAL A 26 -2.24 -0.15 6.20
CA VAL A 26 -1.37 -0.12 5.01
C VAL A 26 -2.17 0.28 3.77
N GLY A 27 -3.33 -0.32 3.53
CA GLY A 27 -4.20 0.08 2.41
C GLY A 27 -4.66 1.54 2.52
N HIS A 28 -5.03 1.97 3.73
CA HIS A 28 -5.51 3.33 4.00
C HIS A 28 -4.44 4.41 3.79
N ILE A 29 -3.17 4.12 4.10
CA ILE A 29 -2.03 4.99 3.81
C ILE A 29 -1.95 5.30 2.31
N GLY A 30 -2.13 4.28 1.46
CA GLY A 30 -2.15 4.46 0.01
C GLY A 30 -3.22 5.45 -0.47
N THR A 31 -4.44 5.33 0.04
CA THR A 31 -5.54 6.24 -0.30
C THR A 31 -5.30 7.65 0.26
N THR A 32 -4.77 7.76 1.48
CA THR A 32 -4.42 9.06 2.09
C THR A 32 -3.34 9.78 1.27
N PHE A 33 -2.30 9.05 0.87
CA PHE A 33 -1.26 9.57 -0.02
C PHE A 33 -1.86 10.07 -1.34
N SER A 34 -2.70 9.27 -1.99
CA SER A 34 -3.35 9.60 -3.26
C SER A 34 -4.15 10.91 -3.15
N GLY A 35 -4.96 11.05 -2.09
CA GLY A 35 -5.73 12.26 -1.82
C GLY A 35 -4.86 13.49 -1.59
N ALA A 36 -3.83 13.38 -0.75
CA ALA A 36 -2.89 14.47 -0.47
C ALA A 36 -2.09 14.87 -1.73
N TRP A 37 -1.74 13.90 -2.57
CA TRP A 37 -0.96 14.10 -3.78
C TRP A 37 -1.72 14.88 -4.86
N GLN A 38 -3.05 14.76 -4.96
CA GLN A 38 -3.83 15.46 -5.97
C GLN A 38 -3.62 16.99 -5.96
N ALA A 39 -3.46 17.59 -4.78
CA ALA A 39 -3.19 19.02 -4.65
C ALA A 39 -1.82 19.43 -5.22
N ALA A 40 -0.80 18.58 -5.07
CA ALA A 40 0.51 18.79 -5.67
C ALA A 40 0.49 18.51 -7.18
N LEU A 41 -0.21 17.47 -7.61
CA LEU A 41 -0.39 17.08 -9.01
C LEU A 41 -0.95 18.24 -9.85
N ALA A 42 -1.97 18.93 -9.34
CA ALA A 42 -2.57 20.08 -10.01
C ALA A 42 -1.53 21.20 -10.28
N LYS A 43 -0.64 21.46 -9.32
CA LYS A 43 0.42 22.49 -9.44
C LYS A 43 1.52 22.07 -10.41
N ILE A 44 1.84 20.77 -10.48
CA ILE A 44 2.84 20.22 -11.39
C ILE A 44 2.34 20.25 -12.84
N ARG A 45 1.07 19.89 -13.08
CA ARG A 45 0.46 19.90 -14.42
C ARG A 45 0.28 21.30 -14.99
N ALA A 46 0.04 22.27 -14.12
CA ALA A 46 -0.15 23.66 -14.50
C ALA A 46 0.74 24.54 -13.62
N PRO A 47 2.04 24.69 -13.94
CA PRO A 47 2.98 25.53 -13.19
C PRO A 47 2.68 27.05 -13.32
N GLY A 48 1.41 27.44 -13.47
CA GLY A 48 0.97 28.83 -13.64
C GLY A 48 1.18 29.35 -15.06
N SER A 49 1.50 30.65 -15.17
CA SER A 49 1.67 31.38 -16.43
C SER A 49 2.95 31.05 -17.22
N ILE A 50 3.72 30.05 -16.79
CA ILE A 50 4.98 29.65 -17.42
C ILE A 50 4.66 28.82 -18.67
N GLY A 51 5.01 29.34 -19.85
CA GLY A 51 4.69 28.71 -21.14
C GLY A 51 4.37 29.70 -22.26
N LYS A 52 4.16 30.98 -21.94
CA LYS A 52 3.99 32.04 -22.93
C LYS A 52 5.34 32.64 -23.33
N GLY A 53 5.51 32.94 -24.61
CA GLY A 53 6.78 33.43 -25.19
C GLY A 53 7.83 32.32 -25.40
N SER A 54 8.97 32.68 -26.00
CA SER A 54 10.06 31.76 -26.33
C SER A 54 10.68 31.10 -25.10
N MET A 55 10.90 31.87 -24.03
CA MET A 55 11.43 31.36 -22.76
C MET A 55 10.49 30.35 -22.08
N GLY A 56 9.19 30.63 -22.09
CA GLY A 56 8.18 29.70 -21.55
C GLY A 56 8.16 28.37 -22.28
N LYS A 57 8.22 28.39 -23.62
CA LYS A 57 8.29 27.16 -24.43
C LYS A 57 9.54 26.33 -24.12
N GLN A 58 10.69 26.99 -23.99
CA GLN A 58 11.95 26.30 -23.67
C GLN A 58 11.94 25.70 -22.26
N PHE A 59 11.36 26.40 -21.28
CA PHE A 59 11.15 25.85 -19.95
C PHE A 59 10.23 24.62 -19.97
N THR A 60 9.05 24.73 -20.60
CA THR A 60 8.08 23.60 -20.65
C THR A 60 8.67 22.38 -21.34
N SER A 61 9.50 22.57 -22.37
CA SER A 61 10.22 21.49 -23.06
C SER A 61 11.15 20.71 -22.14
N GLN A 62 11.80 21.36 -21.17
CA GLN A 62 12.73 20.72 -20.24
C GLN A 62 12.02 20.20 -18.99
N TYR A 63 11.02 20.94 -18.50
CA TYR A 63 10.26 20.60 -17.30
C TYR A 63 9.26 19.45 -17.53
N GLY A 64 8.59 19.44 -18.69
CA GLY A 64 7.50 18.51 -19.01
C GLY A 64 7.86 17.04 -18.79
N PRO A 65 8.99 16.53 -19.33
CA PRO A 65 9.38 15.13 -19.12
C PRO A 65 9.58 14.76 -17.65
N ALA A 66 10.17 15.65 -16.84
CA ALA A 66 10.34 15.43 -15.41
C ALA A 66 9.00 15.44 -14.67
N ALA A 67 8.11 16.38 -15.02
CA ALA A 67 6.76 16.46 -14.46
C ALA A 67 5.95 15.18 -14.76
N GLU A 68 5.95 14.73 -16.01
CA GLU A 68 5.27 13.48 -16.43
C GLU A 68 5.85 12.25 -15.74
N SER A 69 7.18 12.19 -15.55
CA SER A 69 7.81 11.09 -14.80
C SER A 69 7.33 11.02 -13.35
N VAL A 70 7.25 12.16 -12.66
CA VAL A 70 6.73 12.21 -11.28
C VAL A 70 5.25 11.82 -11.24
N ILE A 71 4.44 12.34 -12.17
CA ILE A 71 3.01 11.99 -12.29
C ILE A 71 2.84 10.49 -12.48
N ALA A 72 3.62 9.89 -13.38
CA ALA A 72 3.53 8.47 -13.70
C ALA A 72 3.83 7.59 -12.49
N GLU A 73 4.90 7.85 -11.73
CA GLU A 73 5.24 7.01 -10.58
C GLU A 73 4.29 7.20 -9.40
N THR A 74 3.92 8.45 -9.09
CA THR A 74 3.02 8.75 -7.98
C THR A 74 1.61 8.18 -8.19
N SER A 75 1.14 8.09 -9.43
CA SER A 75 -0.14 7.47 -9.77
C SER A 75 -0.22 5.98 -9.41
N LYS A 76 0.92 5.30 -9.26
CA LYS A 76 0.99 3.87 -8.95
C LYS A 76 0.98 3.59 -7.45
N VAL A 77 1.36 4.57 -6.61
CA VAL A 77 1.61 4.38 -5.17
C VAL A 77 0.41 3.77 -4.46
N GLU A 78 -0.80 4.31 -4.67
CA GLU A 78 -2.02 3.77 -4.06
C GLU A 78 -2.22 2.29 -4.43
N GLY A 79 -1.99 1.94 -5.70
CA GLY A 79 -2.09 0.57 -6.20
C GLY A 79 -1.08 -0.36 -5.52
N TRP A 80 0.15 0.09 -5.27
CA TRP A 80 1.16 -0.68 -4.55
C TRP A 80 0.76 -0.97 -3.11
N TYR A 81 0.28 0.04 -2.38
CA TYR A 81 -0.19 -0.13 -1.00
C TYR A 81 -1.41 -1.05 -0.91
N LYS A 82 -2.38 -0.90 -1.83
CA LYS A 82 -3.54 -1.80 -1.91
C LYS A 82 -3.14 -3.24 -2.22
N LYS A 83 -2.20 -3.44 -3.16
CA LYS A 83 -1.70 -4.77 -3.51
C LYS A 83 -0.99 -5.43 -2.32
N LEU A 84 -0.16 -4.66 -1.59
CA LEU A 84 0.51 -5.13 -0.39
C LEU A 84 -0.49 -5.57 0.69
N ALA A 85 -1.49 -4.73 0.99
CA ALA A 85 -2.55 -5.05 1.93
C ALA A 85 -3.31 -6.33 1.53
N ASN A 86 -3.73 -6.43 0.26
CA ASN A 86 -4.46 -7.59 -0.26
C ASN A 86 -3.65 -8.89 -0.16
N ASN A 87 -2.35 -8.84 -0.47
CA ASN A 87 -1.49 -10.01 -0.34
C ASN A 87 -1.31 -10.42 1.13
N GLY A 88 -1.19 -9.45 2.04
CA GLY A 88 -1.15 -9.74 3.47
C GLY A 88 -2.45 -10.35 3.98
N TYR A 89 -3.63 -9.86 3.54
CA TYR A 89 -4.92 -10.43 3.92
C TYR A 89 -5.05 -11.89 3.46
N ARG A 90 -4.60 -12.20 2.24
CA ARG A 90 -4.53 -13.59 1.77
C ARG A 90 -3.64 -14.45 2.65
N GLY A 91 -2.49 -13.92 3.09
CA GLY A 91 -1.61 -14.62 4.03
C GLY A 91 -2.29 -14.93 5.36
N VAL A 92 -3.01 -13.96 5.93
CA VAL A 92 -3.80 -14.15 7.17
C VAL A 92 -4.87 -15.23 6.98
N GLN A 93 -5.59 -15.21 5.86
CA GLN A 93 -6.63 -16.22 5.56
C GLN A 93 -6.05 -17.63 5.42
N ILE A 94 -4.89 -17.76 4.76
CA ILE A 94 -4.20 -19.04 4.63
C ILE A 94 -3.76 -19.54 6.01
N TYR A 95 -3.17 -18.67 6.84
CA TYR A 95 -2.76 -19.02 8.20
C TYR A 95 -3.95 -19.59 9.00
N GLN A 96 -5.09 -18.90 9.00
CA GLN A 96 -6.29 -19.37 9.69
C GLN A 96 -6.80 -20.73 9.18
N GLY A 97 -6.73 -20.96 7.86
CA GLY A 97 -7.11 -22.24 7.28
C GLY A 97 -6.20 -23.39 7.72
N VAL A 98 -4.88 -23.17 7.71
CA VAL A 98 -3.89 -24.17 8.15
C VAL A 98 -4.00 -24.46 9.64
N ASP A 99 -4.18 -23.42 10.46
CA ASP A 99 -4.39 -23.55 11.91
C ASP A 99 -5.62 -24.41 12.23
N ALA A 100 -6.75 -24.14 11.57
CA ALA A 100 -7.97 -24.95 11.72
C ALA A 100 -7.77 -26.41 11.30
N GLU A 101 -7.08 -26.66 10.19
CA GLU A 101 -6.77 -28.03 9.74
C GLU A 101 -5.83 -28.77 10.70
N ALA A 102 -4.83 -28.08 11.26
CA ALA A 102 -3.90 -28.67 12.23
C ALA A 102 -4.62 -29.02 13.54
N ALA A 103 -5.43 -28.12 14.06
CA ALA A 103 -6.23 -28.34 15.26
C ALA A 103 -7.17 -29.55 15.10
N ALA A 104 -7.86 -29.68 13.96
CA ALA A 104 -8.73 -30.80 13.67
C ALA A 104 -8.00 -32.16 13.61
N ARG A 105 -6.73 -32.18 13.20
CA ARG A 105 -5.91 -33.42 13.16
C ARG A 105 -5.38 -33.83 14.52
N LEU A 106 -5.03 -32.88 15.38
CA LEU A 106 -4.44 -33.14 16.69
C LEU A 106 -5.48 -33.43 17.77
N PHE A 107 -6.69 -32.90 17.62
CA PHE A 107 -7.79 -33.08 18.56
C PHE A 107 -9.06 -33.62 17.86
N PRO A 108 -9.03 -34.86 17.32
CA PRO A 108 -10.22 -35.48 16.76
C PRO A 108 -11.23 -35.81 17.87
N GLU A 109 -12.51 -35.50 17.63
CA GLU A 109 -13.64 -35.85 18.52
C GLU A 109 -13.81 -37.36 18.72
#